data_AF-A0A382MDN9-F1
#
_entry.id   AF-A0A382MDN9-F1
#
_cell.length_a   1.000
_cell.length_b   1.000
_cell.length_c   1.000
_cell.angle_alpha   90.00
_cell.angle_beta   90.00
_cell.angle_gamma   90.00
#
_symmetry.space_group_name_H-M   'P 1'
#
loop_
_entity.id
_entity.type
_entity.pdbx_description
1 polymer ?
#
loop_
_entity_poly.entity_id
_entity_poly.type
_entity_poly.pdbx_seq_one_letter_code
_entity_poly.pdbx_strand_id
1 'polypeptide(L)'
;MPSGDFLDLLKKNGYELHSDSSGLERVSKEAHLELTEGTTVVAVRYKDGVMIAGDRRATAGNTVMYDRADKVLELDEYSVIA
;
A
#
# COMPACT_ATOMS: atom_id res chain seq x y z
N MET A 1 -5.43 -2.49 31.43
CA MET A 1 -4.78 -1.65 30.40
C MET A 1 -5.79 -1.46 29.28
N PRO A 2 -6.04 -0.24 28.77
CA PRO A 2 -6.75 -0.12 27.50
C PRO A 2 -6.02 -0.98 26.46
N SER A 3 -6.76 -1.63 25.55
CA SER A 3 -6.15 -2.33 24.43
C SER A 3 -5.21 -1.35 23.72
N GLY A 4 -3.97 -1.75 23.45
CA GLY A 4 -2.99 -0.93 22.71
C GLY A 4 -3.35 -0.78 21.24
N ASP A 5 -4.64 -0.77 20.91
CA ASP A 5 -5.18 -0.68 19.56
C ASP A 5 -5.48 0.78 19.24
N PHE A 6 -4.64 1.35 18.38
CA PHE A 6 -4.75 2.73 17.94
C PHE A 6 -6.00 2.98 17.08
N LEU A 7 -6.43 2.02 16.26
CA LEU A 7 -7.61 2.19 15.41
C LEU A 7 -8.88 2.25 16.25
N ASP A 8 -8.97 1.42 17.28
CA ASP A 8 -10.08 1.48 18.24
C ASP A 8 -10.08 2.78 19.05
N LEU A 9 -8.91 3.31 19.40
CA LEU A 9 -8.79 4.61 20.05
C LEU A 9 -9.32 5.73 19.13
N LEU A 10 -8.93 5.74 17.86
CA LEU A 10 -9.42 6.73 16.88
C LEU A 10 -10.94 6.68 16.76
N LYS A 11 -11.51 5.49 16.57
CA LYS A 11 -12.98 5.30 16.47
C LYS A 11 -13.71 5.78 17.72
N LYS A 12 -13.20 5.46 18.91
CA LYS A 12 -13.80 5.91 20.19
C LYS A 12 -13.79 7.43 20.35
N ASN A 13 -12.84 8.12 19.73
CA ASN A 13 -12.76 9.57 19.71
C ASN A 13 -13.52 10.21 18.53
N GLY A 14 -14.32 9.43 17.80
CA GLY A 14 -15.15 9.93 16.70
C GLY A 14 -14.40 10.17 15.39
N TYR A 15 -13.17 9.66 15.26
CA TYR A 15 -12.46 9.69 13.97
C TYR A 15 -12.93 8.53 13.10
N GLU A 16 -13.60 8.86 11.99
CA GLU A 16 -13.95 7.91 10.95
C GLU A 16 -12.84 7.84 9.89
N LEU A 17 -12.21 6.67 9.74
CA LEU A 17 -11.30 6.39 8.63
C LEU A 17 -12.13 6.07 7.39
N HIS A 18 -12.29 7.05 6.50
CA HIS A 18 -12.85 6.83 5.18
C HIS A 18 -11.79 6.19 4.27
N SER A 19 -11.75 4.86 4.22
CA SER A 19 -11.03 4.14 3.16
C SER A 19 -11.91 4.04 1.91
N ASP A 20 -12.36 5.18 1.38
CA ASP A 20 -13.27 5.16 0.23
C ASP A 20 -12.47 5.21 -1.07
N SER A 21 -12.11 4.04 -1.58
CA SER A 21 -11.50 3.89 -2.91
C SER A 21 -12.44 4.36 -4.02
N SER A 22 -13.75 4.43 -3.78
CA SER A 22 -14.74 4.87 -4.77
C SER A 22 -14.60 6.35 -5.13
N GLY A 23 -14.07 7.18 -4.23
CA GLY A 23 -13.78 8.60 -4.51
C GLY A 23 -12.64 8.77 -5.51
N LEU A 24 -11.55 7.99 -5.33
CA LEU A 24 -10.41 7.99 -6.25
C LEU A 24 -10.78 7.44 -7.63
N GLU A 25 -11.60 6.39 -7.69
CA GLU A 25 -12.10 5.84 -8.95
C GLU A 25 -13.07 6.78 -9.67
N ARG A 26 -13.88 7.55 -8.94
CA ARG A 26 -14.76 8.57 -9.55
C ARG A 26 -13.95 9.72 -10.16
N VAL A 27 -12.96 10.22 -9.40
CA VAL A 27 -12.08 11.31 -9.86
C VAL A 27 -11.27 10.87 -11.08
N SER A 28 -10.73 9.64 -11.09
CA SER A 28 -9.98 9.13 -12.24
C SER A 28 -10.86 8.97 -13.48
N LYS A 29 -12.10 8.50 -13.31
CA LYS A 29 -13.08 8.32 -14.39
C LYS A 29 -13.60 9.64 -14.96
N GLU A 30 -13.83 10.65 -14.13
CA GLU A 30 -14.22 11.99 -14.58
C GLU A 30 -13.07 12.72 -15.29
N ALA A 31 -11.83 12.52 -14.83
CA ALA A 31 -10.63 13.15 -15.38
C ALA A 31 -10.00 12.39 -16.56
N HIS A 32 -10.53 11.22 -16.96
CA HIS A 32 -9.88 10.29 -17.90
C HIS A 32 -8.40 10.00 -17.53
N LEU A 33 -8.08 9.96 -16.24
CA LEU A 33 -6.76 9.61 -15.75
C LEU A 33 -6.72 8.10 -15.51
N GLU A 34 -5.82 7.40 -16.20
CA GLU A 34 -5.52 6.03 -15.83
C GLU A 34 -4.75 6.03 -14.51
N LEU A 35 -5.28 5.31 -13.52
CA LEU A 35 -4.60 5.14 -12.24
C LEU A 35 -3.33 4.32 -12.45
N THR A 36 -2.30 4.63 -11.66
CA THR A 36 -1.06 3.88 -11.72
C THR A 36 -1.26 2.52 -11.04
N GLU A 37 -0.96 1.46 -11.78
CA GLU A 37 -1.12 0.07 -11.44
C GLU A 37 0.15 -0.74 -11.79
N GLY A 38 0.10 -2.05 -11.54
CA GLY A 38 1.20 -2.96 -11.83
C GLY A 38 2.18 -3.08 -10.67
N THR A 39 2.08 -4.18 -9.92
CA THR A 39 2.98 -4.51 -8.82
C THR A 39 3.30 -5.99 -8.85
N THR A 40 4.59 -6.32 -8.78
CA THR A 40 5.07 -7.67 -8.55
C THR A 40 5.89 -7.67 -7.27
N VAL A 41 5.39 -8.36 -6.26
CA VAL A 41 6.09 -8.58 -4.99
C VAL A 41 6.30 -10.09 -4.82
N VAL A 42 7.48 -10.47 -4.37
CA VAL A 42 7.86 -11.85 -4.07
C VAL A 42 8.38 -11.93 -2.65
N ALA A 43 7.97 -12.98 -1.93
CA ALA A 43 8.47 -13.30 -0.60
C ALA A 43 9.06 -14.72 -0.60
N VAL A 44 10.26 -14.88 -0.06
CA VAL A 44 10.95 -16.17 0.05
C VAL A 44 11.39 -16.41 1.49
N ARG A 45 11.04 -17.58 2.03
CA ARG A 45 11.53 -18.05 3.33
C ARG A 45 12.87 -18.77 3.18
N TYR A 46 13.79 -18.49 4.08
CA TYR A 46 15.04 -19.24 4.24
C TYR A 46 15.21 -19.68 5.70
N LYS A 47 16.32 -20.35 6.01
CA LYS A 47 16.57 -20.97 7.32
C LYS A 47 16.35 -20.00 8.49
N ASP A 48 16.88 -18.79 8.36
CA ASP A 48 17.00 -17.82 9.45
C ASP A 48 16.18 -16.54 9.20
N GLY A 49 15.21 -16.57 8.27
CA GLY A 49 14.37 -15.39 8.02
C GLY A 49 13.54 -15.46 6.74
N VAL A 50 13.11 -14.26 6.31
CA VAL A 50 12.37 -14.03 5.07
C VAL A 50 13.04 -12.92 4.26
N MET A 51 12.95 -13.00 2.94
CA MET A 51 13.37 -11.95 2.02
C MET A 51 12.17 -11.53 1.19
N ILE A 52 11.89 -10.23 1.14
CA ILE A 52 10.78 -9.66 0.38
C ILE A 52 11.36 -8.66 -0.62
N ALA A 53 10.92 -8.77 -1.87
CA ALA A 53 11.36 -7.89 -2.96
C ALA A 53 10.15 -7.45 -3.78
N GLY A 54 10.12 -6.17 -4.13
CA GLY A 54 9.13 -5.58 -5.03
C GLY A 54 9.79 -5.06 -6.30
N ASP A 55 9.08 -5.10 -7.41
CA ASP A 55 9.49 -4.37 -8.62
C ASP A 55 9.40 -2.85 -8.41
N ARG A 56 10.06 -2.08 -9.27
CA ARG A 56 10.13 -0.60 -9.12
C ARG A 56 9.24 0.15 -10.10
N ARG A 57 8.53 -0.55 -10.97
CA ARG A 57 7.80 0.07 -12.08
C ARG A 57 6.35 0.32 -11.68
N ALA A 58 5.84 1.50 -11.96
CA ALA A 58 4.44 1.86 -11.79
C ALA A 58 3.93 2.33 -13.17
N THR A 59 2.90 1.66 -13.68
CA THR A 59 2.39 1.87 -15.05
C THR A 59 0.97 2.39 -15.04
N ALA A 60 0.59 3.21 -16.01
CA ALA A 60 -0.82 3.46 -16.30
C ALA A 60 -1.05 3.05 -17.76
N GLY A 61 -1.86 2.01 -17.94
CA GLY A 61 -2.02 1.35 -19.24
C GLY A 61 -0.69 0.84 -19.78
N ASN A 62 -0.29 1.33 -20.96
CA ASN A 62 0.96 0.94 -21.62
C ASN A 62 2.16 1.84 -21.26
N THR A 63 1.97 2.87 -20.42
CA THR A 63 2.98 3.88 -20.11
C THR A 63 3.60 3.66 -18.74
N VAL A 64 4.94 3.71 -18.64
CA VAL A 64 5.65 3.74 -17.36
C VAL A 64 5.60 5.14 -16.79
N MET A 65 4.83 5.34 -15.72
CA MET A 65 4.69 6.62 -15.04
C MET A 65 5.82 6.87 -14.06
N TYR A 66 6.33 5.82 -13.42
CA TYR A 66 7.43 5.89 -12.48
C TYR A 66 8.22 4.58 -12.47
N ASP A 67 9.54 4.63 -12.38
CA ASP A 67 10.43 3.46 -12.44
C ASP A 67 11.25 3.26 -11.15
N ARG A 68 10.96 4.05 -10.13
CA ARG A 68 11.63 4.05 -8.84
C ARG A 68 10.65 3.92 -7.68
N ALA A 69 9.53 3.23 -7.89
CA ALA A 69 8.55 2.98 -6.85
C ALA A 69 9.17 2.15 -5.73
N ASP A 70 8.99 2.59 -4.49
CA ASP A 70 9.33 1.80 -3.31
C ASP A 70 8.04 1.10 -2.87
N LYS A 71 8.02 -0.23 -3.03
CA LYS A 71 6.83 -1.06 -2.81
C LYS A 71 6.96 -2.01 -1.63
N VAL A 72 8.09 -1.97 -0.93
CA VAL A 72 8.32 -2.74 0.29
C VAL A 72 8.77 -1.74 1.34
N LEU A 73 7.98 -1.63 2.41
CA LEU A 73 8.15 -0.64 3.46
C LEU A 73 8.36 -1.37 4.78
N GLU A 74 9.34 -0.92 5.57
CA GLU A 74 9.53 -1.40 6.94
C GLU A 74 8.37 -0.93 7.82
N LEU A 75 7.79 -1.87 8.57
CA LEU A 75 6.69 -1.60 9.49
C LEU A 75 7.18 -1.57 10.94
N ASP A 76 8.00 -2.54 11.33
CA ASP A 76 8.71 -2.60 12.60
C ASP A 76 10.03 -3.40 12.47
N GLU A 77 10.75 -3.58 13.58
CA GLU A 77 12.06 -4.26 13.65
C GLU A 77 12.09 -5.66 13.01
N TYR A 78 10.94 -6.34 12.92
CA TYR A 78 10.83 -7.71 12.41
C TYR A 78 9.77 -7.87 11.32
N SER A 79 9.16 -6.79 10.82
CA SER A 79 8.06 -6.86 9.85
C SER A 79 8.11 -5.77 8.78
N VAL A 80 7.58 -6.12 7.61
CA VAL A 80 7.47 -5.22 6.45
C VAL A 80 6.07 -5.36 5.83
N ILE A 81 5.65 -4.35 5.09
CA ILE A 81 4.40 -4.32 4.32
C ILE A 81 4.70 -4.04 2.85
N ALA A 82 3.91 -4.62 1.96
CA ALA A 82 4.02 -4.48 0.50
C ALA A 82 2.66 -4.60 -0.16
#